data_AF-A0A2V8XAI7-F1
#
_entry.id   AF-A0A2V8XAI7-F1
#
_cell.length_a   1.000
_cell.length_b   1.000
_cell.length_c   1.000
_cell.angle_alpha   90.00
_cell.angle_beta   90.00
_cell.angle_gamma   90.00
#
_symmetry.space_group_name_H-M   'P 1'
#
loop_
_entity.id
_entity.type
_entity.pdbx_description
1 polymer ?
#
loop_
_entity_poly.entity_id
_entity_poly.type
_entity_poly.pdbx_seq_one_letter_code
_entity_poly.pdbx_strand_id
1 'polypeptide(L)'
;MRFNRFVPAVVLLLPAVALNSVLNAGEKTLWKPVAFAIVKFNDEAPKSWNIYHTEKKGLLLVHLWKRYLLVDTKEQEVYEIDPQTVKPSGDGVEWSPADKPEQPLETPDWKTRDVGTMQLVRFRLGKEGHVLELQLPLLANGKPAY
;
A
#
# COMPACT_ATOMS: atom_id res chain seq x y z
N MET A 1 19.81 -76.47 -1.95
CA MET A 1 18.80 -75.39 -1.92
C MET A 1 19.51 -74.05 -2.08
N ARG A 2 18.91 -73.15 -2.89
CA ARG A 2 19.18 -71.69 -3.05
C ARG A 2 20.48 -71.31 -3.78
N PHE A 3 20.47 -71.16 -5.11
CA PHE A 3 19.96 -70.04 -5.94
C PHE A 3 20.80 -68.76 -5.89
N ASN A 4 21.63 -68.63 -6.92
CA ASN A 4 22.33 -67.45 -7.41
C ASN A 4 21.32 -66.42 -7.95
N ARG A 5 21.32 -65.15 -7.51
CA ARG A 5 20.73 -64.03 -8.28
C ARG A 5 21.43 -62.69 -8.01
N PHE A 6 22.05 -62.20 -9.08
CA PHE A 6 22.45 -60.82 -9.33
C PHE A 6 21.27 -59.86 -9.10
N VAL A 7 21.51 -58.71 -8.47
CA VAL A 7 20.58 -57.57 -8.48
C VAL A 7 21.27 -56.41 -9.22
N PRO A 8 20.72 -55.94 -10.35
CA PRO A 8 21.24 -54.77 -11.05
C PRO A 8 20.77 -53.47 -10.42
N ALA A 9 21.56 -52.43 -10.67
CA ALA A 9 21.38 -51.05 -10.25
C ALA A 9 20.10 -50.40 -10.79
N VAL A 10 19.50 -49.54 -9.98
CA VAL A 10 18.58 -48.49 -10.44
C VAL A 10 19.10 -47.17 -9.87
N VAL A 11 19.77 -46.41 -10.74
CA VAL A 11 20.09 -45.00 -10.49
C VAL A 11 18.82 -44.21 -10.81
N LEU A 12 18.15 -43.71 -9.77
CA LEU A 12 17.04 -42.77 -9.90
C LEU A 12 17.62 -41.39 -10.19
N LEU A 13 17.61 -41.00 -11.46
CA LEU A 13 17.83 -39.64 -11.92
C LEU A 13 16.60 -38.80 -11.53
N LEU A 14 16.71 -38.01 -10.46
CA LEU A 14 15.72 -37.00 -10.13
C LEU A 14 15.88 -35.81 -11.09
N PRO A 15 14.85 -35.39 -11.83
CA PRO A 15 14.90 -34.14 -12.56
C PRO A 15 14.81 -33.00 -11.55
N ALA A 16 15.87 -32.19 -11.46
CA ALA A 16 15.87 -30.92 -10.76
C ALA A 16 14.86 -30.00 -11.45
N VAL A 17 13.65 -29.90 -10.90
CA VAL A 17 12.69 -28.86 -11.27
C VAL A 17 13.25 -27.55 -10.73
N ALA A 18 13.94 -26.80 -11.60
CA ALA A 18 14.25 -25.42 -11.33
C ALA A 18 12.92 -24.66 -11.22
N LEU A 19 12.51 -24.31 -10.00
CA LEU A 19 11.51 -23.27 -9.79
C LEU A 19 12.12 -21.97 -10.34
N ASN A 20 11.76 -21.61 -11.56
CA ASN A 20 11.89 -20.24 -12.04
C ASN A 20 10.90 -19.40 -11.23
N SER A 21 11.34 -18.90 -10.08
CA SER A 21 10.70 -17.76 -9.43
C SER A 21 10.86 -16.57 -10.37
N VAL A 22 9.92 -16.39 -11.29
CA VAL A 22 9.74 -15.10 -11.96
C VAL A 22 9.40 -14.13 -10.86
N LEU A 23 10.43 -13.40 -10.39
CA LEU A 23 10.24 -12.20 -9.61
C LEU A 23 9.37 -11.30 -10.46
N ASN A 24 8.08 -11.27 -10.13
CA ASN A 24 7.13 -10.33 -10.69
C ASN A 24 7.60 -8.98 -10.15
N ALA A 25 8.53 -8.34 -10.86
CA ALA A 25 8.94 -6.98 -10.62
C ALA A 25 7.67 -6.15 -10.84
N GLY A 26 6.90 -5.99 -9.77
CA GLY A 26 5.56 -5.45 -9.83
C GLY A 26 5.59 -4.14 -10.58
N GLU A 27 4.72 -4.03 -11.57
CA GLU A 27 4.67 -2.91 -12.49
C GLU A 27 4.65 -1.60 -11.69
N LYS A 28 5.73 -0.81 -11.82
CA LYS A 28 5.86 0.45 -11.09
C LYS A 28 4.75 1.37 -11.55
N THR A 29 3.83 1.64 -10.64
CA THR A 29 2.67 2.47 -10.92
C THR A 29 3.01 3.92 -10.62
N LEU A 30 2.60 4.84 -11.50
CA LEU A 30 2.73 6.27 -11.26
C LEU A 30 1.56 6.76 -10.39
N TRP A 31 1.89 7.36 -9.25
CA TRP A 31 0.97 7.98 -8.32
C TRP A 31 1.00 9.49 -8.49
N LYS A 32 -0.15 10.09 -8.82
CA LYS A 32 -0.31 11.53 -9.05
C LYS A 32 -0.77 12.23 -7.78
N PRO A 33 -0.38 13.48 -7.53
CA PRO A 33 -0.84 14.21 -6.35
C PRO A 33 -2.34 14.45 -6.39
N VAL A 34 -3.01 14.34 -5.25
CA VAL A 34 -4.41 14.72 -5.07
C VAL A 34 -4.48 16.23 -4.86
N ALA A 35 -4.88 16.96 -5.89
CA ALA A 35 -5.06 18.41 -5.79
C ALA A 35 -6.11 18.77 -4.74
N PHE A 36 -5.88 19.85 -3.97
CA PHE A 36 -6.80 20.36 -2.94
C PHE A 36 -7.11 19.40 -1.78
N ALA A 37 -6.35 18.31 -1.63
CA ALA A 37 -6.41 17.52 -0.40
C ALA A 37 -5.86 18.32 0.79
N ILE A 38 -6.22 17.93 2.01
CA ILE A 38 -5.62 18.46 3.25
C ILE A 38 -5.32 17.28 4.15
N VAL A 39 -4.14 17.29 4.80
CA VAL A 39 -3.79 16.34 5.87
C VAL A 39 -3.76 17.10 7.18
N LYS A 40 -4.33 16.49 8.22
CA LYS A 40 -4.11 16.90 9.61
C LYS A 40 -3.57 15.73 10.42
N PHE A 41 -2.58 16.01 11.24
CA PHE A 41 -2.02 15.09 12.22
C PHE A 41 -2.22 15.68 13.61
N ASN A 42 -2.97 14.98 14.47
CA ASN A 42 -3.41 15.47 15.77
C ASN A 42 -4.11 16.85 15.67
N ASP A 43 -5.01 16.99 14.70
CA ASP A 43 -5.76 18.22 14.41
C ASP A 43 -4.93 19.42 13.91
N GLU A 44 -3.63 19.25 13.72
CA GLU A 44 -2.73 20.26 13.16
C GLU A 44 -2.28 19.92 11.73
N ALA A 45 -2.01 20.94 10.92
CA ALA A 45 -1.41 20.73 9.60
C ALA A 45 0.06 20.27 9.78
N PRO A 46 0.45 19.10 9.25
CA PRO A 46 1.81 18.63 9.40
C PRO A 46 2.79 19.50 8.59
N LYS A 47 4.04 19.60 9.08
CA LYS A 47 5.10 20.42 8.44
C LYS A 47 5.40 20.07 6.98
N SER A 48 5.24 18.80 6.60
CA SER A 48 5.50 18.32 5.24
C SER A 48 4.60 17.12 4.98
N TRP A 49 3.77 17.22 3.93
CA TRP A 49 2.87 16.15 3.55
C TRP A 49 2.48 16.24 2.07
N ASN A 50 2.03 15.13 1.52
CA ASN A 50 1.32 15.07 0.24
C ASN A 50 0.41 13.82 0.22
N ILE A 51 -0.62 13.81 -0.61
CA ILE A 51 -1.43 12.62 -0.86
C ILE A 51 -1.33 12.32 -2.34
N TYR A 52 -1.00 11.08 -2.68
CA TYR A 52 -0.96 10.61 -4.05
C TYR A 52 -2.05 9.56 -4.28
N HIS A 53 -2.51 9.47 -5.51
CA HIS A 53 -3.50 8.49 -5.95
C HIS A 53 -3.09 7.86 -7.26
N THR A 54 -3.68 6.71 -7.54
CA THR A 54 -3.64 6.08 -8.88
C THR A 54 -5.03 6.15 -9.50
N GLU A 55 -5.22 5.46 -10.62
CA GLU A 55 -6.55 5.23 -11.19
C GLU A 55 -7.45 4.39 -10.26
N LYS A 56 -6.84 3.61 -9.35
CA LYS A 56 -7.58 2.80 -8.37
C LYS A 56 -8.16 3.71 -7.28
N LYS A 57 -9.48 3.93 -7.34
CA LYS A 57 -10.22 4.70 -6.34
C LYS A 57 -10.22 4.00 -4.97
N GLY A 58 -10.05 4.80 -3.93
CA GLY A 58 -10.02 4.37 -2.54
C GLY A 58 -8.65 3.89 -2.05
N LEU A 59 -7.62 3.93 -2.89
CA LEU A 59 -6.24 3.65 -2.50
C LEU A 59 -5.40 4.92 -2.62
N LEU A 60 -4.79 5.32 -1.51
CA LEU A 60 -4.04 6.56 -1.38
C LEU A 60 -2.65 6.28 -0.84
N LEU A 61 -1.65 6.99 -1.34
CA LEU A 61 -0.31 6.99 -0.77
C LEU A 61 -0.07 8.34 -0.10
N VAL A 62 -0.09 8.37 1.22
CA VAL A 62 0.08 9.57 2.03
C VAL A 62 1.54 9.70 2.42
N HIS A 63 2.20 10.73 1.91
CA HIS A 63 3.52 11.13 2.41
C HIS A 63 3.33 12.01 3.63
N LEU A 64 3.89 11.58 4.77
CA LEU A 64 3.84 12.30 6.03
C LEU A 64 5.26 12.37 6.61
N TRP A 65 5.88 13.54 6.52
CA TRP A 65 7.27 13.81 6.91
C TRP A 65 8.33 12.94 6.21
N LYS A 66 8.69 11.79 6.81
CA LYS A 66 9.67 10.82 6.28
C LYS A 66 9.04 9.44 6.07
N ARG A 67 7.72 9.34 6.23
CA ARG A 67 6.95 8.10 6.20
C ARG A 67 6.01 8.15 5.03
N TYR A 68 5.80 6.99 4.41
CA TYR A 68 4.74 6.80 3.44
C TYR A 68 3.72 5.85 4.06
N LEU A 69 2.45 6.23 3.99
CA LEU A 69 1.34 5.42 4.47
C LEU A 69 0.46 5.09 3.27
N LEU A 70 0.32 3.81 2.96
CA LEU A 70 -0.68 3.36 2.00
C LEU A 70 -2.01 3.21 2.75
N VAL A 71 -2.99 4.03 2.39
CA VAL A 71 -4.31 4.07 3.01
C VAL A 71 -5.33 3.48 2.03
N ASP A 72 -5.92 2.35 2.40
CA ASP A 72 -7.07 1.79 1.71
C ASP A 72 -8.34 2.23 2.44
N THR A 73 -9.06 3.19 1.85
CA THR A 73 -10.27 3.76 2.47
C THR A 73 -11.48 2.86 2.37
N LYS A 74 -11.42 1.81 1.53
CA LYS A 74 -12.51 0.83 1.39
C LYS A 74 -12.40 -0.25 2.44
N GLU A 75 -11.20 -0.79 2.61
CA GLU A 75 -10.91 -1.82 3.61
C GLU A 75 -10.64 -1.23 5.01
N GLN A 76 -10.49 0.10 5.11
CA GLN A 76 -10.16 0.81 6.36
C GLN A 76 -8.80 0.40 6.95
N GLU A 77 -7.86 0.11 6.05
CA GLU A 77 -6.53 -0.38 6.40
C GLU A 77 -5.47 0.65 6.05
N VAL A 78 -4.40 0.66 6.84
CA VAL A 78 -3.23 1.50 6.61
C VAL A 78 -2.00 0.66 6.70
N TYR A 79 -1.07 0.85 5.76
CA TYR A 79 0.20 0.13 5.73
C TYR A 79 1.33 1.14 5.73
N GLU A 80 2.37 0.87 6.52
CA GLU A 80 3.60 1.66 6.48
C GLU A 80 4.50 1.19 5.36
N ILE A 81 4.76 2.07 4.41
CA ILE A 81 5.58 1.78 3.24
C ILE A 81 7.03 2.18 3.52
N ASP A 82 7.97 1.32 3.13
CA ASP A 82 9.40 1.66 3.15
C ASP A 82 9.65 2.83 2.20
N PRO A 83 10.06 4.01 2.70
CA PRO A 83 10.29 5.19 1.87
C PRO A 83 11.36 4.96 0.79
N GLN A 84 12.25 3.97 0.93
CA GLN A 84 13.27 3.66 -0.07
C GLN A 84 12.70 3.01 -1.34
N THR A 85 11.50 2.43 -1.24
CA THR A 85 10.79 1.81 -2.38
C THR A 85 10.07 2.85 -3.24
N VAL A 86 9.81 4.04 -2.69
CA VAL A 86 9.10 5.13 -3.36
C VAL A 86 10.08 6.01 -4.13
N LYS A 87 9.86 6.16 -5.44
CA LYS A 87 10.73 6.95 -6.31
C LYS A 87 10.04 8.25 -6.75
N PRO A 88 10.62 9.43 -6.54
CA PRO A 88 10.06 10.67 -7.08
C PRO A 88 9.96 10.62 -8.61
N SER A 89 8.85 11.10 -9.18
CA SER A 89 8.63 11.15 -10.63
C SER A 89 7.79 12.38 -11.00
N GLY A 90 8.45 13.45 -11.42
CA GLY A 90 7.82 14.76 -11.64
C GLY A 90 7.17 15.29 -10.36
N ASP A 91 5.89 15.67 -10.44
CA ASP A 91 5.08 16.09 -9.29
C ASP A 91 4.48 14.90 -8.50
N GLY A 92 4.70 13.68 -8.99
CA GLY A 92 4.20 12.43 -8.42
C GLY A 92 5.30 11.54 -7.87
N VAL A 93 4.92 10.28 -7.62
CA VAL A 93 5.86 9.23 -7.20
C VAL A 93 5.56 7.93 -7.93
N GLU A 94 6.59 7.14 -8.18
CA GLU A 94 6.49 5.77 -8.66
C GLU A 94 6.65 4.82 -7.48
N TRP A 95 5.65 3.96 -7.30
CA TRP A 95 5.66 2.93 -6.27
C TRP A 95 4.81 1.74 -6.72
N SER A 96 5.27 0.53 -6.43
CA SER A 96 4.57 -0.70 -6.82
C SER A 96 3.71 -1.20 -5.66
N PRO A 97 2.40 -1.46 -5.87
CA PRO A 97 1.57 -2.14 -4.88
C PRO A 97 2.06 -3.54 -4.48
N ALA A 98 2.97 -4.15 -5.26
CA ALA A 98 3.62 -5.40 -4.88
C ALA A 98 4.63 -5.23 -3.73
N ASP A 99 5.13 -4.02 -3.51
CA ASP A 99 5.99 -3.67 -2.38
C ASP A 99 5.17 -3.39 -1.09
N LYS A 100 3.85 -3.60 -1.13
CA LYS A 100 2.96 -3.46 0.02
C LYS A 100 3.35 -4.50 1.09
N PRO A 101 3.55 -4.10 2.36
CA PRO A 101 3.82 -5.04 3.43
C PRO A 101 2.57 -5.89 3.75
N GLU A 102 2.79 -7.07 4.31
CA GLU A 102 1.70 -8.01 4.62
C GLU A 102 0.82 -7.52 5.78
N GLN A 103 1.41 -6.88 6.78
CA GLN A 103 0.72 -6.53 8.02
C GLN A 103 0.26 -5.06 8.00
N PRO A 104 -1.06 -4.78 8.12
CA PRO A 104 -1.56 -3.44 8.30
C PRO A 104 -1.22 -2.91 9.71
N LEU A 105 -1.12 -1.59 9.82
CA LEU A 105 -1.14 -0.86 11.08
C LEU A 105 -2.53 -0.99 11.72
N GLU A 106 -2.58 -1.03 13.05
CA GLU A 106 -3.86 -0.92 13.77
C GLU A 106 -4.45 0.49 13.54
N THR A 107 -5.71 0.54 13.11
CA THR A 107 -6.43 1.78 12.76
C THR A 107 -7.73 1.98 13.57
N PRO A 108 -7.68 2.04 14.91
CA PRO A 108 -8.89 2.20 15.70
C PRO A 108 -9.57 3.56 15.45
N ASP A 109 -10.86 3.62 15.78
CA ASP A 109 -11.71 4.81 15.64
C ASP A 109 -11.83 5.33 14.20
N TRP A 110 -11.77 4.44 13.20
CA TRP A 110 -11.99 4.80 11.81
C TRP A 110 -13.35 5.45 11.59
N LYS A 111 -13.33 6.63 10.97
CA LYS A 111 -14.53 7.40 10.61
C LYS A 111 -14.37 7.98 9.22
N THR A 112 -15.35 7.71 8.36
CA THR A 112 -15.50 8.37 7.06
C THR A 112 -16.80 9.16 7.04
N ARG A 113 -16.76 10.43 6.63
CA ARG A 113 -17.97 11.22 6.39
C ARG A 113 -17.75 12.28 5.32
N ASP A 114 -18.80 12.61 4.60
CA ASP A 114 -18.77 13.70 3.63
C ASP A 114 -19.21 15.01 4.30
N VAL A 115 -18.51 16.10 4.00
CA VAL A 115 -18.77 17.45 4.49
C VAL A 115 -18.60 18.44 3.34
N GLY A 116 -19.72 18.89 2.78
CA GLY A 116 -19.71 19.74 1.60
C GLY A 116 -19.06 19.04 0.42
N THR A 117 -18.03 19.66 -0.18
CA THR A 117 -17.26 19.11 -1.30
C THR A 117 -16.01 18.35 -0.87
N MET A 118 -15.97 17.87 0.38
CA MET A 118 -14.84 17.13 0.95
C MET A 118 -15.32 15.85 1.61
N GLN A 119 -14.55 14.78 1.48
CA GLN A 119 -14.68 13.57 2.29
C GLN A 119 -13.60 13.59 3.37
N LEU A 120 -14.02 13.47 4.62
CA LEU A 120 -13.12 13.29 5.75
C LEU A 120 -12.93 11.82 6.04
N VAL A 121 -11.68 11.38 6.03
CA VAL A 121 -11.25 10.05 6.50
C VAL A 121 -10.37 10.27 7.71
N ARG A 122 -10.80 9.81 8.89
CA ARG A 122 -10.09 10.01 10.16
C ARG A 122 -9.91 8.68 10.87
N PHE A 123 -8.70 8.43 11.36
CA PHE A 123 -8.38 7.22 12.14
C PHE A 123 -7.18 7.48 13.05
N ARG A 124 -7.00 6.61 14.03
CA ARG A 124 -5.81 6.61 14.89
C ARG A 124 -4.76 5.68 14.31
N LEU A 125 -3.49 6.08 14.39
CA LEU A 125 -2.34 5.29 13.95
C LEU A 125 -1.75 4.50 15.12
N GLY A 126 -1.93 3.19 15.10
CA GLY A 126 -1.40 2.28 16.12
C GLY A 126 -1.93 2.57 17.52
N LYS A 127 -1.21 2.03 18.51
CA LYS A 127 -1.54 2.19 19.94
C LYS A 127 -1.08 3.53 20.52
N GLU A 128 -0.16 4.21 19.85
CA GLU A 128 0.49 5.47 20.25
C GLU A 128 -0.46 6.69 20.22
N GLY A 129 -1.72 6.52 19.80
CA GLY A 129 -2.75 7.54 20.03
C GLY A 129 -2.84 8.64 18.97
N HIS A 130 -1.89 8.72 18.04
CA HIS A 130 -1.89 9.79 17.05
C HIS A 130 -3.02 9.67 16.05
N VAL A 131 -3.66 10.79 15.71
CA VAL A 131 -4.81 10.83 14.82
C VAL A 131 -4.41 11.42 13.48
N LEU A 132 -4.69 10.69 12.40
CA LEU A 132 -4.57 11.18 11.04
C LEU A 132 -5.96 11.48 10.49
N GLU A 133 -6.14 12.67 9.93
CA GLU A 133 -7.34 13.08 9.21
C GLU A 133 -6.93 13.51 7.79
N LEU A 134 -7.54 12.88 6.80
CA LEU A 134 -7.43 13.22 5.39
C LEU A 134 -8.73 13.91 4.98
N GLN A 135 -8.62 15.07 4.34
CA GLN A 135 -9.74 15.74 3.69
C GLN A 135 -9.51 15.65 2.19
N LEU A 136 -10.38 14.90 1.53
CA LEU A 136 -10.25 14.51 0.14
C LEU A 136 -11.32 15.21 -0.70
N PRO A 137 -10.97 15.84 -1.82
CA PRO A 137 -11.95 16.56 -2.62
C PRO A 137 -12.96 15.61 -3.26
N LEU A 138 -14.22 16.02 -3.22
CA LEU A 138 -15.34 15.37 -3.90
C LEU A 138 -15.83 16.21 -5.07
N LEU A 139 -16.27 15.53 -6.12
CA LEU A 139 -17.08 16.10 -7.18
C LEU A 139 -18.51 16.38 -6.68
N ALA A 140 -19.27 17.18 -7.43
CA ALA A 140 -20.67 17.48 -7.11
C ALA A 140 -21.58 16.24 -7.00
N ASN A 141 -21.17 15.11 -7.58
CA ASN A 141 -21.87 13.83 -7.49
C ASN A 141 -21.44 12.97 -6.27
N GLY A 142 -20.64 13.52 -5.36
CA GLY A 142 -20.15 12.84 -4.16
C GLY A 142 -19.02 11.84 -4.41
N LYS A 143 -18.51 11.72 -5.64
CA LYS A 143 -17.36 10.84 -5.94
C LYS A 143 -16.03 11.56 -5.70
N PRO A 144 -14.95 10.83 -5.38
CA PRO A 144 -13.61 11.40 -5.34
C PRO A 144 -13.25 12.19 -6.61
N ALA A 145 -12.69 13.39 -6.44
CA ALA A 145 -12.23 14.24 -7.54
C ALA A 145 -10.81 13.90 -8.04
N TYR A 146 -10.26 12.78 -7.57
CA TYR A 146 -8.98 12.18 -7.94
C TYR A 146 -9.22 10.75 -8.38
#